data_AF-A0A162TL27-F1
#
_entry.id   AF-A0A162TL27-F1
#
_cell.length_a   1.000
_cell.length_b   1.000
_cell.length_c   1.000
_cell.angle_alpha   90.00
_cell.angle_beta   90.00
_cell.angle_gamma   90.00
#
_symmetry.space_group_name_H-M   'P 1'
#
loop_
_entity.id
_entity.type
_entity.pdbx_description
1 polymer ?
#
loop_
_entity_poly.entity_id
_entity_poly.type
_entity_poly.pdbx_seq_one_letter_code
_entity_poly.pdbx_strand_id
1 'polypeptide(L)'
;MQLLNTANGLLKEDKSSADRNLKARTYAVIPLSDHSGMIQWVNDATPMFALYKRWQKREHTTQMILTNEKLDESEDGLRVTANRRHWPKHILKKAYMRLVKETPESLLSKELWCTSSSSTEWLSKSVSFSRSLAVMSIIGYIIGLGDRHLDNIMVDYQSAEVIHIDYNVCFEKGMRLRVPELVPYRLSQNLYNALGIAGADGVFRIAAEETLRVLRKHKEVFITLLDAFVYDPLVDWESEAEEMQERQILEIQANLGLIAARLSK
;
A
#
# COMPACT_ATOMS: atom_id res chain seq x y z
N MET A 1 -2.97 -12.11 8.23
CA MET A 1 -2.94 -11.12 9.36
C MET A 1 -1.92 -11.46 10.44
N GLN A 2 -1.71 -12.75 10.78
CA GLN A 2 -0.75 -13.17 11.80
C GLN A 2 0.67 -12.60 11.61
N LEU A 3 1.19 -12.57 10.38
CA LEU A 3 2.51 -12.00 10.09
C LEU A 3 2.64 -10.51 10.50
N LEU A 4 1.59 -9.71 10.30
CA LEU A 4 1.56 -8.31 10.77
C LEU A 4 1.51 -8.22 12.30
N ASN A 5 0.78 -9.14 12.94
CA ASN A 5 0.71 -9.20 14.41
C ASN A 5 2.07 -9.58 15.01
N THR A 6 2.77 -10.53 14.40
CA THR A 6 4.15 -10.89 14.78
C THR A 6 5.09 -9.71 14.58
N ALA A 7 5.00 -9.00 13.45
CA ALA A 7 5.78 -7.79 13.21
C ALA A 7 5.54 -6.73 14.31
N ASN A 8 4.28 -6.51 14.70
CA ASN A 8 3.91 -5.59 15.77
C ASN A 8 4.48 -6.01 17.13
N GLY A 9 4.50 -7.30 17.45
CA GLY A 9 5.13 -7.82 18.66
C GLY A 9 6.61 -7.46 18.71
N LEU A 10 7.33 -7.73 17.62
CA LEU A 10 8.77 -7.46 17.51
C LEU A 10 9.10 -5.96 17.55
N LEU A 11 8.31 -5.12 16.89
CA LEU A 11 8.45 -3.66 16.93
C LEU A 11 8.18 -3.10 18.33
N LYS A 12 7.32 -3.76 19.13
CA LYS A 12 7.02 -3.34 20.50
C LYS A 12 8.10 -3.76 21.50
N GLU A 13 8.77 -4.89 21.26
CA GLU A 13 9.88 -5.37 22.10
C GLU A 13 11.15 -4.52 21.90
N ASP A 14 11.36 -4.00 20.70
CA ASP A 14 12.50 -3.12 20.42
C ASP A 14 12.27 -1.70 20.96
N LYS A 15 13.11 -1.25 21.90
CA LYS A 15 12.96 0.03 22.59
C LYS A 15 12.85 1.23 21.64
N SER A 16 13.71 1.30 20.62
CA SER A 16 13.77 2.45 19.72
C SER A 16 12.54 2.50 18.80
N SER A 17 12.01 1.34 18.39
CA SER A 17 10.73 1.23 17.69
C SER A 17 9.53 1.57 18.58
N ALA A 18 9.52 1.07 19.82
CA ALA A 18 8.47 1.28 20.80
C ALA A 18 8.35 2.76 21.23
N ASP A 19 9.48 3.44 21.48
CA ASP A 19 9.53 4.87 21.82
C ASP A 19 8.91 5.73 20.71
N ARG A 20 8.93 5.25 19.46
CA ARG A 20 8.33 5.90 18.29
C ARG A 20 6.93 5.39 17.96
N ASN A 21 6.40 4.44 18.72
CA ASN A 21 5.11 3.78 18.48
C ASN A 21 4.99 3.23 17.04
N LEU A 22 6.05 2.60 16.54
CA LEU A 22 6.03 1.96 15.21
C LEU A 22 5.15 0.71 15.26
N LYS A 23 4.11 0.66 14.42
CA LYS A 23 3.22 -0.48 14.28
C LYS A 23 2.56 -0.50 12.91
N ALA A 24 2.27 -1.69 12.41
CA ALA A 24 1.46 -1.96 11.24
C ALA A 24 -0.01 -2.07 11.67
N ARG A 25 -0.89 -1.22 11.13
CA ARG A 25 -2.32 -1.34 11.40
C ARG A 25 -2.90 -2.53 10.66
N THR A 26 -3.75 -3.28 11.36
CA THR A 26 -4.25 -4.59 10.96
C THR A 26 -5.74 -4.68 11.34
N TYR A 27 -6.45 -5.64 10.77
CA TYR A 27 -7.87 -5.93 11.03
C TYR A 27 -8.05 -7.44 11.28
N ALA A 28 -9.08 -7.81 12.02
CA ALA A 28 -9.36 -9.21 12.28
C ALA A 28 -9.96 -9.90 11.04
N VAL A 29 -9.50 -11.11 10.77
CA VAL A 29 -10.10 -12.04 9.81
C VAL A 29 -10.28 -13.35 10.55
N ILE A 30 -11.51 -13.82 10.66
CA ILE A 30 -11.89 -15.02 11.40
C ILE A 30 -12.51 -16.01 10.41
N PRO A 31 -11.78 -17.06 9.98
CA PRO A 31 -12.39 -18.11 9.16
C PRO A 31 -13.46 -18.83 10.00
N LEU A 32 -14.61 -19.08 9.38
CA LEU A 32 -15.70 -19.86 9.99
C LEU A 32 -15.84 -21.25 9.33
N SER A 33 -15.48 -21.34 8.05
CA SER A 33 -15.39 -22.57 7.25
C SER A 33 -14.46 -22.33 6.05
N ASP A 34 -14.25 -23.33 5.21
CA ASP A 34 -13.37 -23.26 4.03
C ASP A 34 -13.82 -22.21 2.99
N HIS A 35 -15.11 -21.86 2.97
CA HIS A 35 -15.69 -20.90 2.02
C HIS A 35 -16.33 -19.68 2.68
N SER A 36 -16.26 -19.56 4.01
CA SER A 36 -16.85 -18.43 4.71
C SER A 36 -16.00 -17.98 5.90
N GLY A 37 -15.94 -16.67 6.08
CA GLY A 37 -15.22 -16.03 7.17
C GLY A 37 -15.78 -14.65 7.45
N MET A 38 -15.44 -14.12 8.62
CA MET A 38 -15.78 -12.77 9.01
C MET A 38 -14.56 -11.88 8.86
N ILE A 39 -14.72 -10.74 8.22
CA ILE A 39 -13.70 -9.69 8.12
C ILE A 39 -14.18 -8.51 8.97
N GLN A 40 -13.31 -8.03 9.83
CA GLN A 40 -13.59 -6.84 10.63
C GLN A 40 -13.74 -5.63 9.72
N TRP A 41 -14.87 -4.94 9.86
CA TRP A 41 -15.07 -3.64 9.25
C TRP A 41 -14.30 -2.56 10.02
N VAL A 42 -13.59 -1.69 9.31
CA VAL A 42 -12.86 -0.56 9.91
C VAL A 42 -13.62 0.74 9.63
N ASN A 43 -14.42 1.18 10.60
CA ASN A 43 -15.38 2.28 10.43
C ASN A 43 -14.74 3.61 9.99
N ASP A 44 -13.56 3.94 10.51
CA ASP A 44 -12.94 5.26 10.31
C ASP A 44 -11.94 5.31 9.14
N ALA A 45 -11.76 4.20 8.42
CA ALA A 45 -10.81 4.10 7.34
C ALA A 45 -11.46 4.50 6.01
N THR A 46 -10.97 5.58 5.40
CA THR A 46 -11.44 6.04 4.09
C THR A 46 -10.46 5.62 2.99
N PRO A 47 -10.91 4.96 1.91
CA PRO A 47 -10.07 4.67 0.76
C PRO A 47 -9.55 5.95 0.13
N MET A 48 -8.27 5.99 -0.23
CA MET A 48 -7.68 7.16 -0.89
C MET A 48 -8.39 7.55 -2.19
N PHE A 49 -8.99 6.58 -2.88
CA PHE A 49 -9.74 6.84 -4.11
C PHE A 49 -10.96 7.74 -3.86
N ALA A 50 -11.60 7.61 -2.69
CA ALA A 50 -12.74 8.45 -2.32
C ALA A 50 -12.33 9.94 -2.24
N LEU A 51 -11.13 10.24 -1.72
CA LEU A 51 -10.59 11.60 -1.68
C LEU A 51 -10.38 12.17 -3.09
N TYR A 52 -9.77 11.38 -3.98
CA TYR A 52 -9.56 11.78 -5.38
C TYR A 52 -10.89 12.03 -6.10
N LYS A 53 -11.87 11.13 -5.94
CA LYS A 53 -13.21 11.25 -6.54
C LYS A 53 -13.96 12.49 -6.03
N ARG A 54 -13.86 12.82 -4.74
CA ARG A 54 -14.43 14.05 -4.16
C ARG A 54 -13.80 15.30 -4.76
N TRP A 55 -12.49 15.31 -4.98
CA TRP A 55 -11.81 16.41 -5.65
C TRP A 55 -12.28 16.56 -7.10
N GLN A 56 -12.28 15.49 -7.90
CA GLN A 56 -12.74 15.54 -9.30
C GLN A 56 -14.16 16.10 -9.44
N LYS A 57 -15.09 15.67 -8.55
CA LYS A 57 -16.46 16.22 -8.53
C LYS A 57 -16.49 17.71 -8.25
N ARG A 58 -15.66 18.22 -7.33
CA ARG A 58 -15.59 19.66 -7.03
C ARG A 58 -15.04 20.46 -8.20
N GLU A 59 -13.98 19.98 -8.84
CA GLU A 59 -13.42 20.62 -10.05
C GLU A 59 -14.44 20.66 -11.18
N HIS A 60 -15.11 19.54 -11.48
CA HIS A 60 -16.14 19.48 -12.52
C HIS A 60 -17.25 20.49 -12.26
N THR A 61 -17.79 20.53 -11.03
CA THR A 61 -18.83 21.52 -10.67
C THR A 61 -18.32 22.95 -10.80
N THR A 62 -17.07 23.22 -10.43
CA THR A 62 -16.46 24.56 -10.51
C THR A 62 -16.30 25.00 -11.96
N GLN A 63 -15.83 24.10 -12.83
CA GLN A 63 -15.71 24.35 -14.27
C GLN A 63 -17.08 24.62 -14.90
N MET A 64 -18.09 23.77 -14.61
CA MET A 64 -19.46 23.97 -15.10
C MET A 64 -20.04 25.34 -14.73
N ILE A 65 -19.77 25.84 -13.51
CA ILE A 65 -20.22 27.17 -13.06
C ILE A 65 -19.46 28.29 -13.79
N LEU A 66 -18.17 28.12 -14.03
CA LEU A 66 -17.31 29.15 -14.62
C LEU A 66 -17.47 29.29 -16.13
N THR A 67 -17.68 28.19 -16.86
CA THR A 67 -17.66 28.19 -18.32
C THR A 67 -19.06 28.17 -18.95
N ASN A 68 -20.14 27.90 -18.20
CA ASN A 68 -21.51 27.69 -18.74
C ASN A 68 -21.58 26.67 -19.90
N GLU A 69 -20.52 25.91 -20.14
CA GLU A 69 -20.41 24.91 -21.17
C GLU A 69 -20.46 23.54 -20.49
N LYS A 70 -21.38 22.69 -20.94
CA LYS A 70 -21.27 21.25 -20.66
C LYS A 70 -19.96 20.80 -21.29
N LEU A 71 -19.03 20.35 -20.46
CA LEU A 71 -17.86 19.63 -20.96
C LEU A 71 -18.40 18.43 -21.74
N ASP A 72 -18.23 18.49 -23.05
CA ASP A 72 -18.42 17.32 -23.89
C ASP A 72 -17.38 16.31 -23.39
N GLU A 73 -17.85 15.15 -22.93
CA GLU A 73 -17.01 13.97 -22.74
C GLU A 73 -16.53 13.53 -24.12
N SER A 74 -15.68 14.36 -24.73
CA SER A 74 -14.90 13.98 -25.89
C SER A 74 -13.96 12.91 -25.38
N GLU A 75 -14.43 11.66 -25.48
CA GLU A 75 -13.58 10.50 -25.65
C GLU A 75 -12.69 10.80 -26.85
N ASP A 76 -11.61 11.53 -26.59
CA ASP A 76 -10.54 11.80 -27.54
C ASP A 76 -10.10 10.42 -28.00
N GLY A 77 -10.52 10.09 -29.23
CA GLY A 77 -10.67 8.74 -29.76
C GLY A 77 -9.35 8.00 -29.87
N LEU A 78 -8.79 7.62 -28.72
CA LEU A 78 -7.69 6.71 -28.58
C LEU A 78 -8.23 5.34 -28.97
N ARG A 79 -8.21 5.06 -30.28
CA ARG A 79 -8.27 3.71 -30.82
C ARG A 79 -7.08 2.94 -30.26
N VAL A 80 -7.28 2.32 -29.09
CA VAL A 80 -6.31 1.41 -28.46
C VAL A 80 -6.25 0.13 -29.31
N THR A 81 -5.52 0.21 -30.42
CA THR A 81 -5.30 -0.89 -31.36
C THR A 81 -3.92 -1.51 -31.18
N ALA A 82 -2.97 -0.77 -30.59
CA ALA A 82 -1.62 -1.26 -30.34
C ALA A 82 -1.50 -1.98 -28.99
N ASN A 83 -0.87 -3.15 -29.00
CA ASN A 83 -0.55 -3.92 -27.81
C ASN A 83 0.25 -3.06 -26.80
N ARG A 84 -0.26 -2.94 -25.57
CA ARG A 84 0.26 -2.07 -24.50
C ARG A 84 1.75 -2.26 -24.19
N ARG A 85 2.30 -3.46 -24.45
CA ARG A 85 3.73 -3.76 -24.28
C ARG A 85 4.65 -2.94 -25.18
N HIS A 86 4.16 -2.47 -26.33
CA HIS A 86 4.95 -1.74 -27.33
C HIS A 86 4.74 -0.22 -27.27
N TRP A 87 4.03 0.28 -26.25
CA TRP A 87 3.77 1.71 -26.16
C TRP A 87 5.07 2.51 -25.92
N PRO A 88 5.31 3.59 -26.69
CA PRO A 88 6.53 4.37 -26.52
C PRO A 88 6.62 5.01 -25.13
N LYS A 89 7.69 4.72 -24.40
CA LYS A 89 7.90 5.20 -23.01
C LYS A 89 7.85 6.72 -22.90
N HIS A 90 8.30 7.45 -23.93
CA HIS A 90 8.28 8.92 -23.93
C HIS A 90 6.84 9.49 -23.98
N ILE A 91 5.92 8.84 -24.70
CA ILE A 91 4.50 9.22 -24.73
C ILE A 91 3.86 8.97 -23.37
N LEU A 92 4.11 7.79 -22.79
CA LEU A 92 3.63 7.45 -21.45
C LEU A 92 4.13 8.44 -20.39
N LYS A 93 5.41 8.80 -20.44
CA LYS A 93 5.99 9.81 -19.55
C LYS A 93 5.34 11.18 -19.74
N LYS A 94 5.10 11.61 -20.98
CA LYS A 94 4.44 12.89 -21.29
C LYS A 94 2.99 12.91 -20.76
N ALA A 95 2.23 11.85 -21.00
CA ALA A 95 0.88 11.70 -20.48
C ALA A 95 0.85 11.69 -18.95
N TYR A 96 1.76 10.94 -18.31
CA TYR A 96 1.92 10.91 -16.86
C TYR A 96 2.21 12.31 -16.29
N MET A 97 3.19 13.04 -16.84
CA MET A 97 3.54 14.38 -16.37
C MET A 97 2.38 15.37 -16.53
N ARG A 98 1.57 15.24 -17.59
CA ARG A 98 0.36 16.03 -17.76
C ARG A 98 -0.64 15.77 -16.63
N LEU A 99 -0.97 14.50 -16.37
CA LEU A 99 -1.92 14.10 -15.33
C LEU A 99 -1.46 14.50 -13.91
N VAL A 100 -0.14 14.40 -13.65
CA VAL A 100 0.49 14.85 -12.39
C VAL A 100 0.34 16.37 -12.21
N LYS A 101 0.40 17.15 -13.28
CA LYS A 101 0.23 18.60 -13.22
C LYS A 101 -1.24 19.00 -13.05
N GLU A 102 -2.16 18.24 -13.61
CA GLU A 102 -3.61 18.46 -13.48
C GLU A 102 -4.12 18.15 -12.07
N THR A 103 -3.51 17.19 -11.37
CA THR A 103 -3.92 16.80 -10.01
C THR A 103 -3.13 17.55 -8.94
N PRO A 104 -3.79 18.22 -7.97
CA PRO A 104 -3.10 18.83 -6.84
C PRO A 104 -2.32 17.79 -6.02
N GLU A 105 -1.13 18.16 -5.58
CA GLU A 105 -0.31 17.33 -4.67
C GLU A 105 -0.76 17.40 -3.21
N SER A 106 -1.61 18.36 -2.89
CA SER A 106 -2.01 18.70 -1.52
C SER A 106 -3.32 18.07 -1.08
N LEU A 107 -3.91 17.14 -1.86
CA LEU A 107 -5.21 16.58 -1.52
C LEU A 107 -5.16 15.90 -0.15
N LEU A 108 -4.19 15.02 0.06
CA LEU A 108 -4.08 14.26 1.29
C LEU A 108 -3.60 15.13 2.47
N SER A 109 -2.60 15.98 2.25
CA SER A 109 -2.07 16.86 3.30
C SER A 109 -3.09 17.89 3.77
N LYS A 110 -3.92 18.44 2.88
CA LYS A 110 -5.04 19.31 3.25
C LYS A 110 -6.14 18.57 3.98
N GLU A 111 -6.48 17.34 3.59
CA GLU A 111 -7.48 16.55 4.30
C GLU A 111 -7.03 16.26 5.74
N LEU A 112 -5.75 15.91 5.94
CA LEU A 112 -5.17 15.73 7.28
C LEU A 112 -5.20 17.02 8.11
N TRP A 113 -4.98 18.18 7.49
CA TRP A 113 -5.09 19.48 8.14
C TRP A 113 -6.53 19.81 8.52
N CYS A 114 -7.47 19.71 7.57
CA CYS A 114 -8.88 20.06 7.78
C CYS A 114 -9.59 19.16 8.79
N THR A 115 -9.11 17.94 8.99
CA THR A 115 -9.63 17.00 9.99
C THR A 115 -8.99 17.16 11.37
N SER A 116 -8.00 18.04 11.52
CA SER A 116 -7.37 18.35 12.81
C SER A 116 -8.06 19.54 13.48
N SER A 117 -8.28 19.43 14.79
CA SER A 117 -8.83 20.51 15.61
C SER A 117 -7.81 21.59 15.97
N SER A 118 -6.51 21.26 15.95
CA SER A 118 -5.42 22.16 16.32
C SER A 118 -4.13 21.85 15.54
N SER A 119 -3.20 22.81 15.49
CA SER A 119 -1.88 22.62 14.86
C SER A 119 -1.07 21.51 15.52
N THR A 120 -1.21 21.31 16.84
CA THR A 120 -0.55 20.21 17.57
C THR A 120 -1.10 18.86 17.15
N GLU A 121 -2.43 18.74 16.99
CA GLU A 121 -3.05 17.51 16.49
C GLU A 121 -2.61 17.23 15.05
N TRP A 122 -2.57 18.26 14.19
CA TRP A 122 -2.08 18.10 12.82
C TRP A 122 -0.62 17.62 12.76
N LEU A 123 0.25 18.16 13.61
CA LEU A 123 1.63 17.72 13.68
C LEU A 123 1.72 16.25 14.14
N SER A 124 0.94 15.88 15.16
CA SER A 124 0.84 14.49 15.64
C SER A 124 0.36 13.54 14.54
N LYS A 125 -0.69 13.91 13.81
CA LYS A 125 -1.22 13.16 12.66
C LYS A 125 -0.19 13.04 11.53
N SER A 126 0.52 14.11 11.19
CA SER A 126 1.54 14.09 10.14
C SER A 126 2.70 13.14 10.49
N VAL A 127 3.11 13.11 11.75
CA VAL A 127 4.12 12.16 12.27
C VAL A 127 3.57 10.72 12.26
N SER A 128 2.34 10.52 12.74
CA SER A 128 1.66 9.21 12.75
C SER A 128 1.54 8.62 11.33
N PHE A 129 1.09 9.44 10.38
CA PHE A 129 1.00 9.08 8.96
C PHE A 129 2.36 8.68 8.39
N SER A 130 3.39 9.49 8.62
CA SER A 130 4.73 9.20 8.12
C SER A 130 5.30 7.89 8.67
N ARG A 131 5.08 7.61 9.96
CA ARG A 131 5.50 6.35 10.61
C ARG A 131 4.71 5.17 10.08
N SER A 132 3.38 5.29 10.01
CA SER A 132 2.50 4.22 9.56
C SER A 132 2.74 3.85 8.10
N LEU A 133 2.89 4.86 7.22
CA LEU A 133 3.22 4.65 5.82
C LEU A 133 4.59 3.97 5.67
N ALA A 134 5.60 4.37 6.44
CA ALA A 134 6.93 3.77 6.41
C ALA A 134 6.89 2.29 6.82
N VAL A 135 6.24 1.97 7.95
CA VAL A 135 6.10 0.59 8.44
C VAL A 135 5.39 -0.29 7.42
N MET A 136 4.25 0.16 6.89
CA MET A 136 3.48 -0.60 5.88
C MET A 136 4.25 -0.74 4.56
N SER A 137 5.03 0.27 4.16
CA SER A 137 5.85 0.22 2.93
C SER A 137 6.99 -0.78 3.05
N ILE A 138 7.69 -0.82 4.19
CA ILE A 138 8.80 -1.76 4.41
C ILE A 138 8.29 -3.20 4.56
N ILE A 139 7.21 -3.41 5.31
CA ILE A 139 6.60 -4.73 5.42
C ILE A 139 6.07 -5.20 4.06
N GLY A 140 5.39 -4.32 3.32
CA GLY A 140 4.91 -4.60 1.97
C GLY A 140 6.05 -4.96 1.01
N TYR A 141 7.15 -4.22 1.05
CA TYR A 141 8.36 -4.54 0.27
C TYR A 141 8.95 -5.90 0.65
N ILE A 142 9.03 -6.23 1.94
CA ILE A 142 9.59 -7.52 2.37
C ILE A 142 8.74 -8.67 1.85
N ILE A 143 7.42 -8.61 2.01
CA ILE A 143 6.49 -9.69 1.59
C ILE A 143 6.30 -9.72 0.07
N GLY A 144 6.59 -8.63 -0.64
CA GLY A 144 6.28 -8.49 -2.06
C GLY A 144 4.78 -8.26 -2.30
N LEU A 145 4.19 -7.37 -1.51
CA LEU A 145 2.79 -6.95 -1.62
C LEU A 145 2.60 -6.05 -2.84
N GLY A 146 1.78 -6.49 -3.79
CA GLY A 146 1.38 -5.75 -4.99
C GLY A 146 -0.08 -5.29 -4.95
N ASP A 147 -0.57 -4.78 -6.07
CA ASP A 147 -1.94 -4.29 -6.27
C ASP A 147 -2.34 -3.19 -5.29
N ARG A 148 -1.40 -2.26 -5.03
CA ARG A 148 -1.60 -1.12 -4.12
C ARG A 148 -2.26 0.05 -4.84
N HIS A 149 -3.46 -0.18 -5.37
CA HIS A 149 -4.32 0.87 -5.91
C HIS A 149 -5.00 1.68 -4.79
N LEU A 150 -5.65 2.79 -5.15
CA LEU A 150 -6.17 3.76 -4.19
C LEU A 150 -7.36 3.25 -3.36
N ASP A 151 -8.06 2.20 -3.81
CA ASP A 151 -9.05 1.52 -2.98
C ASP A 151 -8.43 0.58 -1.93
N ASN A 152 -7.23 0.03 -2.19
CA ASN A 152 -6.54 -0.88 -1.27
C ASN A 152 -5.68 -0.17 -0.23
N ILE A 153 -5.56 1.15 -0.32
CA ILE A 153 -4.89 1.99 0.68
C ILE A 153 -5.94 2.88 1.31
N MET A 154 -6.23 2.61 2.57
CA MET A 154 -7.16 3.39 3.38
C MET A 154 -6.39 4.24 4.39
N VAL A 155 -6.95 5.39 4.74
CA VAL A 155 -6.41 6.29 5.76
C VAL A 155 -7.50 6.53 6.79
N ASP A 156 -7.16 6.32 8.06
CA ASP A 156 -7.99 6.76 9.17
C ASP A 156 -7.65 8.21 9.50
N TYR A 157 -8.56 9.15 9.26
CA TYR A 157 -8.30 10.58 9.47
C TYR A 157 -8.30 11.01 10.94
N GLN A 158 -8.75 10.17 11.88
CA GLN A 158 -8.66 10.46 13.31
C GLN A 158 -7.26 10.18 13.85
N SER A 159 -6.64 9.07 13.43
CA SER A 159 -5.30 8.66 13.89
C SER A 159 -4.18 8.95 12.88
N ALA A 160 -4.56 9.26 11.64
CA ALA A 160 -3.71 9.38 10.45
C ALA A 160 -2.91 8.12 10.10
N GLU A 161 -3.34 6.95 10.58
CA GLU A 161 -2.70 5.67 10.27
C GLU A 161 -3.18 5.14 8.91
N VAL A 162 -2.26 4.47 8.20
CA VAL A 162 -2.50 3.85 6.90
C VAL A 162 -2.83 2.38 7.09
N ILE A 163 -3.88 1.92 6.42
CA ILE A 163 -4.34 0.53 6.45
C ILE A 163 -4.34 0.00 5.02
N HIS A 164 -3.63 -1.10 4.80
CA HIS A 164 -3.74 -1.83 3.55
C HIS A 164 -4.81 -2.92 3.69
N ILE A 165 -5.72 -3.00 2.71
CA ILE A 165 -6.66 -4.11 2.53
C ILE A 165 -6.30 -4.91 1.29
N ASP A 166 -6.88 -6.10 1.19
CA ASP A 166 -6.62 -7.08 0.14
C ASP A 166 -5.15 -7.52 0.10
N TYR A 167 -4.88 -8.78 0.47
CA TYR A 167 -3.52 -9.36 0.47
C TYR A 167 -3.39 -10.50 -0.56
N ASN A 168 -4.30 -10.58 -1.52
CA ASN A 168 -4.32 -11.66 -2.51
C ASN A 168 -3.09 -11.63 -3.45
N VAL A 169 -2.55 -10.43 -3.70
CA VAL A 169 -1.34 -10.20 -4.50
C VAL A 169 -0.13 -10.00 -3.58
N CYS A 170 0.30 -11.06 -2.89
CA CYS A 170 1.53 -11.10 -2.10
C CYS A 170 2.57 -12.04 -2.73
N PHE A 171 3.78 -12.15 -2.14
CA PHE A 171 4.84 -13.03 -2.62
C PHE A 171 5.25 -12.77 -4.07
N GLU A 172 5.47 -11.51 -4.43
CA GLU A 172 5.90 -11.08 -5.77
C GLU A 172 4.92 -11.42 -6.92
N LYS A 173 3.68 -11.82 -6.62
CA LYS A 173 2.64 -12.05 -7.65
C LYS A 173 2.41 -10.81 -8.52
N GLY A 174 2.65 -9.59 -8.01
CA GLY A 174 2.56 -8.33 -8.75
C GLY A 174 3.48 -8.25 -9.98
N MET A 175 4.61 -8.96 -9.99
CA MET A 175 5.54 -9.01 -11.12
C MET A 175 5.01 -9.85 -12.30
N ARG A 176 4.01 -10.70 -12.04
CA ARG A 176 3.44 -11.65 -13.01
C ARG A 176 2.13 -11.16 -13.64
N LEU A 177 1.63 -10.01 -13.19
CA LEU A 177 0.47 -9.36 -13.78
C LEU A 177 0.72 -9.05 -15.27
N ARG A 178 -0.37 -8.93 -16.05
CA ARG A 178 -0.31 -8.56 -17.48
C ARG A 178 0.53 -7.30 -17.71
N VAL A 179 0.44 -6.35 -16.77
CA VAL A 179 1.33 -5.20 -16.65
C VAL A 179 2.01 -5.30 -15.28
N PRO A 180 3.30 -5.66 -15.22
CA PRO A 180 4.01 -5.85 -13.95
C PRO A 180 4.09 -4.58 -13.12
N GLU A 181 3.94 -4.73 -11.80
CA GLU A 181 4.23 -3.67 -10.84
C GLU A 181 5.73 -3.70 -10.46
N LEU A 182 6.49 -2.77 -11.02
CA LEU A 182 7.95 -2.71 -10.81
C LEU A 182 8.37 -1.92 -9.57
N VAL A 183 7.45 -1.16 -8.98
CA VAL A 183 7.73 -0.32 -7.80
C VAL A 183 7.60 -1.16 -6.54
N PRO A 184 8.55 -1.08 -5.59
CA PRO A 184 8.55 -1.93 -4.39
C PRO A 184 7.41 -1.61 -3.41
N TYR A 185 6.96 -0.36 -3.42
CA TYR A 185 5.82 0.14 -2.66
C TYR A 185 5.34 1.45 -3.27
N ARG A 186 4.12 1.87 -2.93
CA ARG A 186 3.51 3.09 -3.48
C ARG A 186 3.97 4.32 -2.69
N LEU A 187 4.71 5.22 -3.34
CA LEU A 187 5.04 6.55 -2.82
C LEU A 187 4.74 7.64 -3.86
N SER A 188 3.46 7.74 -4.26
CA SER A 188 3.00 8.72 -5.25
C SER A 188 2.97 10.15 -4.72
N GLN A 189 2.90 11.15 -5.60
CA GLN A 189 2.90 12.60 -5.29
C GLN A 189 2.08 13.00 -4.05
N ASN A 190 0.82 12.59 -3.93
CA ASN A 190 -0.04 12.94 -2.79
C ASN A 190 0.39 12.26 -1.46
N LEU A 191 0.94 11.04 -1.53
CA LEU A 191 1.51 10.36 -0.35
C LEU A 191 2.81 11.04 0.07
N TYR A 192 3.67 11.37 -0.89
CA TYR A 192 4.95 12.03 -0.65
C TYR A 192 4.75 13.42 -0.02
N ASN A 193 3.86 14.24 -0.56
CA ASN A 193 3.58 15.57 -0.03
C ASN A 193 2.94 15.54 1.36
N ALA A 194 2.21 14.48 1.70
CA ALA A 194 1.65 14.29 3.05
C ALA A 194 2.69 13.94 4.12
N LEU A 195 3.93 13.60 3.73
CA LEU A 195 5.06 13.46 4.67
C LEU A 195 5.57 14.80 5.22
N GLY A 196 5.09 15.91 4.64
CA GLY A 196 5.50 17.26 5.01
C GLY A 196 6.80 17.70 4.34
N ILE A 197 7.39 18.77 4.84
CA ILE A 197 8.50 19.49 4.19
C ILE A 197 9.76 18.64 4.09
N ALA A 198 10.00 17.78 5.08
CA ALA A 198 11.15 16.85 5.07
C ALA A 198 10.97 15.71 4.06
N GLY A 199 9.78 15.54 3.47
CA GLY A 199 9.48 14.47 2.53
C GLY A 199 9.86 13.10 3.08
N ALA A 200 10.50 12.29 2.24
CA ALA A 200 10.98 10.97 2.64
C ALA A 200 12.16 11.03 3.63
N ASP A 201 12.94 12.12 3.66
CA ASP A 201 14.20 12.20 4.41
C ASP A 201 14.04 12.49 5.90
N GLY A 202 12.82 12.74 6.35
CA GLY A 202 12.50 12.95 7.77
C GLY A 202 12.03 11.69 8.49
N VAL A 203 10.85 11.81 9.11
CA VAL A 203 10.25 10.76 9.94
C VAL A 203 10.07 9.44 9.16
N PHE A 204 9.75 9.52 7.87
CA PHE A 204 9.56 8.34 7.01
C PHE A 204 10.82 7.49 6.93
N ARG A 205 11.97 8.07 6.55
CA ARG A 205 13.26 7.36 6.47
C ARG A 205 13.64 6.72 7.79
N ILE A 206 13.55 7.46 8.89
CA ILE A 206 13.90 6.94 10.23
C ILE A 206 13.00 5.74 10.60
N ALA A 207 11.68 5.86 10.40
CA ALA A 207 10.75 4.78 10.69
C ALA A 207 10.97 3.57 9.77
N ALA A 208 11.32 3.79 8.50
CA ALA A 208 11.60 2.75 7.53
C ALA A 208 12.89 1.97 7.87
N GLU A 209 13.97 2.68 8.14
CA GLU A 209 15.26 2.09 8.54
C GLU A 209 15.11 1.29 9.84
N GLU A 210 14.39 1.84 10.81
CA GLU A 210 14.16 1.19 12.10
C GLU A 210 13.29 -0.07 11.98
N THR A 211 12.21 0.01 11.19
CA THR A 211 11.38 -1.15 10.88
C THR A 211 12.22 -2.23 10.23
N LEU A 212 13.00 -1.87 9.20
CA LEU A 212 13.85 -2.83 8.50
C LEU A 212 14.91 -3.44 9.43
N ARG A 213 15.53 -2.64 10.30
CA ARG A 213 16.51 -3.12 11.29
C ARG A 213 15.91 -4.17 12.22
N VAL A 214 14.72 -3.92 12.77
CA VAL A 214 14.04 -4.88 13.66
C VAL A 214 13.68 -6.16 12.90
N LEU A 215 13.10 -6.04 11.71
CA LEU A 215 12.71 -7.20 10.91
C LEU A 215 13.92 -8.05 10.50
N ARG A 216 15.05 -7.43 10.15
CA ARG A 216 16.31 -8.13 9.85
C ARG A 216 16.90 -8.84 11.07
N LYS A 217 16.87 -8.19 12.24
CA LYS A 217 17.32 -8.80 13.50
C LYS A 217 16.55 -10.08 13.85
N HIS A 218 15.26 -10.12 13.50
CA HIS A 218 14.37 -11.25 13.77
C HIS A 218 13.98 -12.03 12.51
N LYS A 219 14.85 -12.06 11.50
CA LYS A 219 14.57 -12.70 10.20
C LYS A 219 14.17 -14.18 10.31
N GLU A 220 14.78 -14.92 11.24
CA GLU A 220 14.49 -16.35 11.43
C GLU A 220 13.03 -16.58 11.85
N VAL A 221 12.46 -15.67 12.64
CA VAL A 221 11.04 -15.73 13.05
C VAL A 221 10.14 -15.54 11.82
N PHE A 222 10.49 -14.61 10.94
CA PHE A 222 9.74 -14.36 9.71
C PHE A 222 9.83 -15.52 8.72
N ILE A 223 11.05 -16.05 8.50
CA ILE A 223 11.26 -17.20 7.62
C ILE A 223 10.48 -18.40 8.14
N THR A 224 10.58 -18.71 9.44
CA THR A 224 9.84 -19.83 10.06
C THR A 224 8.33 -19.67 9.92
N LEU A 225 7.80 -18.46 10.15
CA LEU A 225 6.36 -18.21 10.02
C LEU A 225 5.90 -18.35 8.56
N LEU A 226 6.71 -17.87 7.61
CA LEU A 226 6.42 -17.97 6.19
C LEU A 226 6.54 -19.39 5.65
N ASP A 227 7.55 -20.16 6.09
CA ASP A 227 7.71 -21.57 5.78
C ASP A 227 6.48 -22.36 6.25
N ALA A 228 5.98 -22.09 7.45
CA ALA A 228 4.77 -22.73 7.97
C ALA A 228 3.53 -22.47 7.09
N PHE A 229 3.40 -21.28 6.49
CA PHE A 229 2.31 -20.98 5.57
C PHE A 229 2.36 -21.77 4.26
N VAL A 230 3.56 -22.19 3.81
CA VAL A 230 3.69 -22.99 2.58
C VAL A 230 3.11 -24.38 2.77
N TYR A 231 3.28 -24.95 3.97
CA TYR A 231 2.86 -26.31 4.29
C TYR A 231 1.51 -26.36 5.00
N ASP A 232 0.79 -25.25 5.12
CA ASP A 232 -0.53 -25.21 5.76
C ASP A 232 -1.58 -25.84 4.82
N PRO A 233 -2.19 -26.99 5.20
CA PRO A 233 -3.15 -27.70 4.35
C PRO A 233 -4.48 -26.97 4.19
N LEU A 234 -4.74 -25.93 5.00
CA LEU A 234 -5.96 -25.10 4.90
C LEU A 234 -5.78 -23.91 3.96
N VAL A 235 -4.57 -23.70 3.42
CA VAL A 235 -4.34 -22.69 2.40
C VAL A 235 -4.74 -23.30 1.05
N ASP A 236 -5.91 -22.89 0.59
CA ASP A 236 -6.46 -23.28 -0.70
C ASP A 236 -5.65 -22.60 -1.83
N TRP A 237 -4.55 -23.25 -2.20
CA TRP A 237 -3.84 -22.98 -3.44
C TRP A 237 -4.75 -23.51 -4.55
N GLU A 238 -5.56 -22.63 -5.15
CA GLU A 238 -6.64 -22.98 -6.09
C GLU A 238 -6.39 -24.27 -6.89
N SER A 239 -7.42 -25.12 -6.88
CA SER A 239 -7.53 -26.46 -7.45
C SER A 239 -7.13 -26.58 -8.93
N GLU A 240 -5.84 -26.50 -9.21
CA GLU A 240 -5.28 -26.96 -10.47
C GLU A 240 -4.38 -28.16 -10.16
N ALA A 241 -4.48 -29.20 -11.01
CA ALA A 241 -3.87 -30.54 -10.91
C ALA A 241 -2.64 -30.65 -10.00
N GLU A 242 -2.43 -31.78 -9.32
CA GLU A 242 -1.29 -32.01 -8.39
C GLU A 242 0.07 -31.44 -8.88
N GLU A 243 0.36 -31.50 -10.20
CA GLU A 243 1.54 -30.85 -10.82
C GLU A 243 1.60 -29.32 -10.67
N MET A 244 0.49 -28.61 -10.72
CA MET A 244 0.37 -27.17 -10.50
C MET A 244 0.53 -26.81 -9.02
N GLN A 245 0.07 -27.67 -8.10
CA GLN A 245 0.29 -27.50 -6.68
C GLN A 245 1.78 -27.64 -6.31
N GLU A 246 2.47 -28.66 -6.84
CA GLU A 246 3.92 -28.82 -6.66
C GLU A 246 4.71 -27.63 -7.22
N ARG A 247 4.33 -27.13 -8.42
CA ARG A 247 4.93 -25.93 -9.00
C ARG A 247 4.71 -24.70 -8.13
N GLN A 248 3.50 -24.50 -7.59
CA GLN A 248 3.21 -23.37 -6.72
C GLN A 248 4.02 -23.45 -5.40
N ILE A 249 4.16 -24.64 -4.81
CA ILE A 249 4.99 -24.83 -3.61
C ILE A 249 6.45 -24.46 -3.91
N LEU A 250 7.02 -24.97 -5.00
CA LEU A 250 8.38 -24.64 -5.43
C LEU A 250 8.55 -23.13 -5.70
N GLU A 251 7.53 -22.49 -6.28
CA GLU A 251 7.54 -21.05 -6.52
C GLU A 251 7.49 -20.25 -5.23
N ILE A 252 6.66 -20.64 -4.26
CA ILE A 252 6.60 -19.96 -2.97
C ILE A 252 7.94 -20.13 -2.26
N GLN A 253 8.53 -21.33 -2.26
CA GLN A 253 9.88 -21.55 -1.72
C GLN A 253 10.93 -20.64 -2.38
N ALA A 254 10.89 -20.48 -3.71
CA ALA A 254 11.76 -19.55 -4.42
C ALA A 254 11.52 -18.09 -3.98
N ASN A 255 10.26 -17.69 -3.80
CA ASN A 255 9.88 -16.38 -3.29
C ASN A 255 10.32 -16.19 -1.83
N LEU A 256 10.27 -17.21 -0.97
CA LEU A 256 10.79 -17.16 0.39
C LEU A 256 12.31 -16.92 0.39
N GLY A 257 13.03 -17.51 -0.56
CA GLY A 257 14.44 -17.19 -0.81
C GLY A 257 14.67 -15.71 -1.13
N LEU A 258 13.79 -15.08 -1.93
CA LEU A 258 13.85 -13.64 -2.20
C LEU A 258 13.56 -12.80 -0.95
N ILE A 259 12.58 -13.20 -0.14
CA ILE A 259 12.24 -12.54 1.13
C ILE A 259 13.43 -12.63 2.10
N ALA A 260 14.01 -13.82 2.26
CA ALA A 260 15.21 -14.03 3.08
C ALA A 260 16.39 -13.18 2.60
N ALA A 261 16.55 -13.02 1.28
CA ALA A 261 17.59 -12.15 0.71
C ALA A 261 17.36 -10.66 1.04
N ARG A 262 16.11 -10.18 1.05
CA ARG A 262 15.77 -8.80 1.48
C ARG A 262 16.05 -8.55 2.95
N LEU A 263 15.86 -9.59 3.78
CA LEU A 263 16.14 -9.57 5.23
C LEU A 263 17.62 -9.82 5.59
N SER A 264 18.44 -10.26 4.64
CA SER A 264 19.85 -10.59 4.89
C SER A 264 20.86 -9.57 4.35
N LYS A 265 20.49 -8.82 3.30
CA LYS A 265 21.16 -7.57 2.92
C LYS A 265 20.82 -6.46 3.91
#